data_AF-A0A9D4VW85-F1
#
_entry.id   AF-A0A9D4VW85-F1
#
_cell.length_a   1.000
_cell.length_b   1.000
_cell.length_c   1.000
_cell.angle_alpha   90.00
_cell.angle_beta   90.00
_cell.angle_gamma   90.00
#
_symmetry.space_group_name_H-M   'P 1'
#
loop_
_entity.id
_entity.type
_entity.pdbx_description
1 polymer ?
#
loop_
_entity_poly.entity_id
_entity_poly.type
_entity_poly.pdbx_seq_one_letter_code
_entity_poly.pdbx_strand_id
1 'polypeptide(L)' 'MRIEDRELKQLRGKEIALVKVAWGGPAGGNVTWELESQMKESYPELEAAEKRKRAKRQSKRKKVGEEKSLKLKDSPD' A
#
# COMPACT_ATOMS: atom_id res chain seq x y z
N MET A 1 -15.33 -0.85 0.84
CA MET A 1 -14.30 -1.43 1.72
C MET A 1 -12.94 -1.18 1.10
N ARG A 2 -11.98 -0.64 1.85
CA ARG A 2 -10.66 -0.30 1.33
C ARG A 2 -9.61 -0.42 2.41
N ILE A 3 -8.39 -0.75 2.01
CA ILE A 3 -7.24 -0.64 2.90
C ILE A 3 -6.88 0.84 3.01
N GLU A 4 -6.90 1.36 4.23
CA GLU A 4 -6.45 2.71 4.57
C GLU A 4 -4.95 2.71 4.86
N ASP A 5 -4.46 1.71 5.59
CA ASP A 5 -3.08 1.69 6.06
C ASP A 5 -2.55 0.28 6.36
N ARG A 6 -1.22 0.16 6.54
CA ARG A 6 -0.52 -1.07 6.90
C ARG A 6 0.57 -0.81 7.92
N GLU A 7 0.62 -1.62 8.97
CA GLU A 7 1.61 -1.49 10.04
C GLU A 7 2.23 -2.86 10.37
N LEU A 8 3.54 -2.90 10.60
CA LEU A 8 4.23 -4.08 11.13
C LEU A 8 4.49 -3.86 12.61
N LYS A 9 3.98 -4.75 13.45
CA LYS A 9 4.17 -4.72 14.90
C LYS A 9 5.05 -5.89 15.34
N GLN A 10 5.99 -5.62 16.24
CA GLN A 10 6.74 -6.68 16.91
C GLN A 10 6.05 -7.04 18.23
N LEU A 11 5.58 -8.28 18.33
CA LEU A 11 4.97 -8.83 19.53
C LEU A 11 5.73 -10.09 19.95
N ARG A 12 6.34 -10.03 21.14
CA ARG A 12 7.11 -11.15 21.74
C ARG A 12 8.19 -11.71 20.80
N GLY A 13 8.93 -10.83 20.12
CA GLY A 13 10.00 -11.21 19.19
C GLY A 13 9.51 -11.72 17.84
N LYS A 14 8.21 -11.62 17.54
CA LYS A 14 7.64 -11.96 16.22
C LYS A 14 7.09 -10.72 15.54
N GLU A 15 7.33 -10.60 14.25
CA GLU A 15 6.73 -9.56 13.43
C GLU A 15 5.33 -9.96 12.97
N ILE A 16 4.39 -9.04 13.09
CA ILE A 16 2.99 -9.23 12.77
C ILE A 16 2.54 -8.08 11.88
N ALA A 17 2.12 -8.41 10.67
CA ALA A 17 1.56 -7.44 9.73
C ALA A 17 0.07 -7.22 9.99
N LEU A 18 -0.29 -5.97 10.24
CA LEU A 18 -1.67 -5.50 10.40
C LEU A 18 -2.06 -4.59 9.25
N VAL A 19 -3.32 -4.66 8.85
CA VAL A 19 -3.93 -3.87 7.78
C VAL A 19 -5.12 -3.14 8.37
N LYS A 20 -5.16 -1.82 8.17
CA LYS A 20 -6.27 -0.97 8.56
C LYS A 20 -7.31 -0.98 7.45
N VAL A 21 -8.49 -1.56 7.72
CA VAL A 21 -9.57 -1.71 6.73
C VAL A 21 -10.72 -0.80 7.13
N ALA A 22 -11.14 0.06 6.20
CA ALA A 22 -12.33 0.89 6.35
C ALA A 22 -13.57 0.19 5.77
N TRP A 23 -14.53 -0.08 6.64
CA TRP A 23 -15.84 -0.68 6.43
C TRP A 23 -16.90 0.41 6.47
N GLY A 24 -17.10 1.07 5.34
CA GLY A 24 -18.16 2.08 5.17
C GLY A 24 -17.75 3.18 4.20
N GLY A 25 -18.71 4.05 3.88
CA GLY A 25 -18.50 5.17 2.97
C GLY A 25 -17.61 6.28 3.56
N PRO A 26 -17.42 7.39 2.83
CA PRO A 26 -16.50 8.47 3.19
C PRO A 26 -16.80 9.17 4.53
N ALA A 27 -18.02 9.04 5.06
CA ALA A 27 -18.54 9.84 6.17
C ALA A 27 -18.59 9.13 7.54
N GLY A 28 -17.64 8.22 7.82
CA GLY A 28 -17.53 7.59 9.15
C GLY A 28 -17.86 6.09 9.15
N GLY A 29 -17.37 5.35 8.16
CA GLY A 29 -17.33 3.89 8.26
C GLY A 29 -16.48 3.41 9.43
N ASN A 30 -16.73 2.18 9.89
CA ASN A 30 -15.90 1.54 10.91
C ASN A 30 -14.52 1.26 10.34
N VAL A 31 -13.47 1.52 11.13
CA VAL A 31 -12.11 1.21 10.72
C VAL A 31 -11.52 0.23 11.71
N THR A 32 -11.18 -0.96 11.23
CA THR A 32 -10.60 -2.03 12.05
C THR A 32 -9.17 -2.33 11.65
N TRP A 33 -8.38 -2.84 12.59
CA TRP A 33 -7.06 -3.38 12.34
C TRP A 33 -7.17 -4.91 12.28
N GLU A 34 -6.94 -5.47 11.10
CA GLU A 34 -7.00 -6.91 10.85
C GLU A 34 -5.60 -7.45 10.55
N LEU A 35 -5.36 -8.74 10.80
CA LEU A 35 -4.12 -9.40 10.39
C LEU A 35 -4.03 -9.48 8.86
N GLU A 36 -2.85 -9.25 8.29
CA GLU A 36 -2.68 -9.35 6.84
C GLU A 36 -2.93 -10.77 6.33
N SER A 37 -2.59 -11.79 7.11
CA SER A 37 -2.90 -13.19 6.79
C SER A 37 -4.41 -13.42 6.72
N GLN A 38 -5.14 -13.03 7.76
CA GLN A 38 -6.60 -13.18 7.82
C GLN A 38 -7.30 -12.39 6.72
N MET A 39 -6.80 -11.20 6.40
CA MET A 39 -7.33 -10.39 5.31
C MET A 39 -7.11 -11.05 3.95
N LYS A 40 -5.95 -11.65 3.71
CA LYS A 40 -5.66 -12.38 2.46
C LYS A 40 -6.61 -13.57 2.26
N GLU A 41 -6.96 -14.25 3.34
CA GLU A 41 -7.86 -15.39 3.32
C GLU A 41 -9.33 -14.97 3.22
N SER A 42 -9.74 -13.95 3.98
CA SER A 42 -11.15 -13.55 4.08
C SER A 42 -11.59 -12.63 2.94
N TYR A 43 -10.69 -11.81 2.40
CA TYR A 43 -10.99 -10.75 1.41
C TYR A 43 -9.90 -10.65 0.34
N PRO A 44 -9.69 -11.72 -0.45
CA PRO A 44 -8.65 -11.77 -1.47
C PRO A 44 -8.77 -10.65 -2.52
N GLU A 45 -9.98 -10.19 -2.82
CA GLU A 45 -10.25 -9.12 -3.78
C GLU A 45 -9.67 -7.76 -3.35
N LEU A 46 -9.66 -7.47 -2.04
CA LEU A 46 -9.06 -6.24 -1.52
C LEU A 46 -7.54 -6.30 -1.57
N GLU A 47 -6.96 -7.45 -1.28
CA GLU A 47 -5.51 -7.64 -1.37
C GLU A 47 -5.02 -7.53 -2.82
N ALA A 48 -5.77 -8.11 -3.76
CA ALA A 48 -5.52 -7.96 -5.18
C ALA A 48 -5.63 -6.50 -5.65
N ALA A 49 -6.63 -5.76 -5.15
CA ALA A 49 -6.78 -4.34 -5.45
C ALA A 49 -5.59 -3.51 -4.95
N GLU A 50 -5.06 -3.79 -3.75
CA GLU A 50 -3.86 -3.14 -3.24
C GLU A 50 -2.59 -3.50 -4.01
N LYS A 51 -2.41 -4.78 -4.37
CA LYS A 51 -1.29 -5.21 -5.24
C LYS A 51 -1.28 -4.40 -6.54
N ARG A 52 -2.45 -4.23 -7.17
CA ARG A 52 -2.61 -3.42 -8.40
C ARG A 52 -2.22 -1.95 -8.17
N LYS A 53 -2.65 -1.34 -7.05
CA LYS A 53 -2.25 0.04 -6.70
C LYS A 53 -0.73 0.16 -6.49
N ARG A 54 -0.12 -0.80 -5.80
CA ARG A 54 1.32 -0.83 -5.52
C ARG A 54 2.14 -0.93 -6.82
N ALA A 55 1.73 -1.79 -7.74
CA ALA A 55 2.38 -1.91 -9.05
C ALA A 55 2.37 -0.57 -9.81
N LYS A 56 1.21 0.10 -9.88
CA LYS A 56 1.09 1.43 -10.51
C LYS A 56 2.01 2.48 -9.87
N ARG A 57 2.11 2.51 -8.53
CA ARG A 57 3.01 3.42 -7.79
C ARG A 57 4.49 3.17 -8.12
N GLN A 58 4.90 1.90 -8.23
CA GLN A 58 6.28 1.56 -8.61
C GLN A 58 6.60 1.97 -10.05
N SER A 59 5.70 1.73 -11.00
CA SER A 59 5.89 2.16 -12.38
C SER A 59 5.99 3.68 -12.50
N LYS A 60 5.18 4.44 -11.75
CA LYS A 60 5.27 5.91 -11.70
C LYS A 60 6.60 6.39 -11.10
N ARG A 61 7.10 5.73 -10.04
CA ARG A 61 8.42 6.05 -9.46
C ARG A 61 9.58 5.79 -10.42
N LYS A 62 9.53 4.70 -11.19
CA LYS A 62 10.54 4.39 -12.21
C LYS A 62 10.54 5.42 -13.33
N LYS A 63 9.36 5.78 -13.86
CA LYS A 63 9.22 6.85 -14.88
C LYS A 63 9.74 8.19 -14.38
N VAL A 64 9.40 8.59 -13.15
CA VAL A 64 9.92 9.84 -12.56
C VAL A 64 11.45 9.79 -12.38
N GLY A 65 12.00 8.65 -11.98
CA GLY A 65 13.46 8.48 -11.88
C GLY A 65 14.17 8.58 -13.24
N GLU A 66 13.59 7.97 -14.27
CA GLU A 66 14.09 8.03 -15.65
C GLU A 66 14.02 9.45 -16.22
N GLU A 67 12.90 10.14 -16.05
CA GLU A 67 12.70 11.51 -16.53
C GLU A 67 13.62 12.51 -15.83
N LYS A 68 13.88 12.31 -14.52
CA LYS A 68 14.88 13.07 -13.77
C LYS A 68 16.30 12.80 -14.24
N SER A 69 16.64 11.54 -14.55
CA SER A 69 17.94 11.17 -15.12
C SER A 69 18.15 11.72 -16.52
N LEU A 70 17.09 11.88 -17.32
CA LEU A 70 17.16 12.52 -18.64
C LEU A 70 17.44 14.03 -18.47
N LYS A 71 16.71 14.69 -17.56
CA LYS A 71 16.90 16.12 -17.26
C LYS A 71 18.29 16.48 -16.73
N LEU A 72 18.93 15.59 -15.96
CA LEU A 72 20.28 15.82 -15.43
C LEU A 72 21.38 15.79 -16.51
N LYS A 73 21.13 15.16 -17.66
CA LYS A 73 22.13 15.05 -18.74
C LYS A 73 22.10 16.21 -19.72
N ASP A 74 21.03 16.99 -19.71
CA ASP A 74 20.82 18.15 -20.59
C ASP A 74 21.13 19.49 -19.89
N SER A 75 21.74 19.47 -18.69
CA SER A 75 22.14 20.71 -18.01
C SER A 75 23.44 21.22 -18.66
N PRO A 76 23.47 22.45 -19.20
CA PRO A 76 24.73 23.07 -19.56
C PRO A 76 25.52 23.41 -18.28
N ASP A 77 26.84 23.18 -18.35
CA ASP A 77 27.82 23.55 -17.32
C ASP A 77 27.74 25.04 -16.95
#